data_AF-A0AA40VA64-F1
#
_entry.id   AF-A0AA40VA64-F1
#
_cell.length_a   1.000
_cell.length_b   1.000
_cell.length_c   1.000
_cell.angle_alpha   90.00
_cell.angle_beta   90.00
_cell.angle_gamma   90.00
#
_symmetry.space_group_name_H-M   'P 1'
#
loop_
_entity.id
_entity.type
_entity.pdbx_description
1 polymer ?
#
loop_
_entity_poly.entity_id
_entity_poly.type
_entity_poly.pdbx_seq_one_letter_code
_entity_poly.pdbx_strand_id
1 'polypeptide(L)'
;MPSPISMPSSELYGADLAAWADAQARALREERIDALDFDHLSAVVSELAAEQGRELQARLEVILTGLLRWAEQVDLRGHSWAATIDIQRHCVERLLRQNPSLRPAVPVMVAAAYPAAKARAVLESALFDDSFSGSCPFTEDEVLRGGFFPDPYGDDVIRGEGWWKHRA
;
A
#
# COMPACT_ATOMS: atom_id res chain seq x y z
N MET A 1 10.90 48.79 3.71
CA MET A 1 10.43 47.43 3.38
C MET A 1 11.67 46.57 3.25
N PRO A 2 11.89 45.53 4.08
CA PRO A 2 13.00 44.63 3.83
C PRO A 2 12.73 43.92 2.51
N SER A 3 13.72 43.92 1.62
CA SER A 3 13.68 43.15 0.37
C SER A 3 13.39 41.68 0.71
N PRO A 4 12.49 40.98 -0.01
CA PRO A 4 12.36 39.54 0.17
C PRO A 4 13.73 38.94 -0.15
N ILE A 5 14.32 38.27 0.84
CA ILE A 5 15.57 37.53 0.68
C ILE A 5 15.30 36.53 -0.46
N SER A 6 15.93 36.77 -1.62
CA SER A 6 15.90 35.82 -2.72
C SER A 6 16.82 34.68 -2.33
N MET A 7 16.33 33.77 -1.50
CA MET A 7 17.04 32.53 -1.19
C MET A 7 17.17 31.72 -2.49
N PRO A 8 18.35 31.13 -2.75
CA PRO A 8 18.50 30.22 -3.88
C PRO A 8 17.57 29.03 -3.72
N SER A 9 17.02 28.55 -4.85
CA SER A 9 16.01 27.48 -4.88
C SER A 9 16.40 26.24 -4.07
N SER A 10 17.69 25.87 -4.09
CA SER A 10 18.22 24.73 -3.35
C SER A 10 18.14 24.88 -1.83
N GLU A 11 18.31 26.09 -1.28
CA GLU A 11 18.16 26.34 0.16
C GLU A 11 16.69 26.34 0.57
N LEU A 12 15.80 26.84 -0.29
CA LEU A 12 14.35 26.81 -0.04
C LEU A 12 13.81 25.37 -0.06
N TYR A 13 14.32 24.50 -0.94
CA TYR A 13 13.96 23.08 -0.98
C TYR A 13 14.18 22.38 0.37
N GLY A 14 15.32 22.62 1.01
CA GLY A 14 15.66 22.01 2.30
C GLY A 14 14.93 22.61 3.50
N ALA A 15 14.55 23.89 3.44
CA ALA A 15 13.95 24.61 4.56
C ALA A 15 12.42 24.61 4.53
N ASP A 16 11.80 24.71 3.35
CA ASP A 16 10.35 24.77 3.16
C ASP A 16 9.97 24.18 1.79
N LEU A 17 9.78 22.86 1.76
CA LEU A 17 9.41 22.12 0.57
C LEU A 17 8.12 22.65 -0.08
N ALA A 18 7.15 23.13 0.72
CA ALA A 18 5.87 23.61 0.20
C ALA A 18 6.05 24.94 -0.53
N ALA A 19 6.77 25.90 0.08
CA ALA A 19 7.09 27.16 -0.56
C ALA A 19 7.96 26.98 -1.82
N TRP A 20 8.92 26.03 -1.78
CA TRP A 20 9.71 25.66 -2.95
C TRP A 20 8.82 25.09 -4.07
N ALA A 21 7.94 24.14 -3.76
CA ALA A 21 7.07 23.49 -4.74
C ALA A 21 6.12 24.52 -5.41
N ASP A 22 5.57 25.45 -4.64
CA ASP A 22 4.75 26.55 -5.17
C ASP A 22 5.55 27.47 -6.10
N ALA A 23 6.81 27.78 -5.76
CA ALA A 23 7.69 28.57 -6.59
C ALA A 23 8.01 27.86 -7.93
N GLN A 24 8.32 26.57 -7.89
CA GLN A 24 8.58 25.75 -9.09
C GLN A 24 7.31 25.62 -9.96
N ALA A 25 6.15 25.38 -9.35
CA ALA A 25 4.88 25.29 -10.06
C ALA A 25 4.50 26.63 -10.73
N ARG A 26 4.85 27.77 -10.12
CA ARG A 26 4.69 29.08 -10.73
C ARG A 26 5.67 29.30 -11.88
N ALA A 27 6.95 28.93 -11.73
CA ALA A 27 7.93 29.01 -12.80
C ALA A 27 7.53 28.18 -14.02
N LEU A 28 7.00 26.96 -13.82
CA LEU A 28 6.46 26.11 -14.89
C LEU A 28 5.28 26.77 -15.63
N ARG A 29 4.32 27.35 -14.90
CA ARG A 29 3.17 28.04 -15.50
C ARG A 29 3.53 29.30 -16.29
N GLU A 30 4.60 29.98 -15.87
CA GLU A 30 5.11 31.20 -16.50
C GLU A 30 6.19 30.90 -17.57
N GLU A 31 6.46 29.62 -17.85
CA GLU A 31 7.50 29.15 -18.79
C GLU A 31 8.91 29.71 -18.48
N ARG A 32 9.18 30.04 -17.21
CA ARG A 32 10.48 30.56 -16.74
C ARG A 32 11.47 29.43 -16.46
N ILE A 33 12.00 28.88 -17.54
CA ILE A 33 12.93 27.73 -17.53
C ILE A 33 14.20 28.01 -16.70
N ASP A 34 14.66 29.26 -16.70
CA ASP A 34 15.82 29.74 -15.93
C ASP A 34 15.62 29.70 -14.42
N ALA A 35 14.37 29.65 -13.95
CA ALA A 35 14.01 29.55 -12.54
C ALA A 35 13.71 28.12 -12.09
N LEU A 36 13.78 27.13 -12.98
CA LEU A 36 13.52 25.73 -12.67
C LEU A 36 14.73 25.06 -12.02
N ASP A 37 14.46 24.38 -10.92
CA ASP A 37 15.45 23.59 -10.17
C ASP A 37 15.37 22.11 -10.60
N PHE A 38 15.98 21.80 -11.74
CA PHE A 38 15.83 20.50 -12.40
C PHE A 38 16.27 19.31 -11.55
N ASP A 39 17.32 19.48 -10.74
CA ASP A 39 17.87 18.40 -9.91
C ASP A 39 16.85 18.00 -8.83
N HIS A 40 16.34 18.96 -8.08
CA HIS A 40 15.34 18.71 -7.05
C HIS A 40 13.97 18.34 -7.63
N LEU A 41 13.58 18.92 -8.78
CA LEU A 41 12.35 18.54 -9.49
C LEU A 41 12.38 17.07 -9.90
N SER A 42 13.48 16.60 -10.49
CA SER A 42 13.62 15.18 -10.88
C SER A 42 13.51 14.25 -9.68
N ALA A 43 14.15 14.62 -8.57
CA ALA A 43 14.07 13.86 -7.31
C ALA A 43 12.63 13.80 -6.78
N VAL A 44 11.94 14.93 -6.70
CA VAL A 44 10.55 15.00 -6.20
C VAL A 44 9.58 14.21 -7.08
N VAL A 45 9.71 14.28 -8.41
CA VAL A 45 8.88 13.50 -9.33
C VAL A 45 9.13 12.00 -9.15
N SER A 46 10.40 11.60 -8.98
CA SER A 46 10.76 10.20 -8.74
C SER A 46 10.23 9.70 -7.40
N GLU A 47 10.31 10.53 -6.36
CA GLU A 47 9.82 10.23 -5.02
C GLU A 47 8.29 10.08 -5.00
N LEU A 48 7.57 10.92 -5.76
CA LEU A 48 6.11 10.82 -5.91
C LEU A 48 5.71 9.47 -6.51
N ALA A 49 6.42 9.00 -7.53
CA ALA A 49 6.17 7.68 -8.12
C ALA A 49 6.51 6.54 -7.14
N ALA A 50 7.62 6.66 -6.39
CA ALA A 50 8.03 5.68 -5.39
C ALA A 50 7.01 5.57 -4.24
N GLU A 51 6.42 6.69 -3.80
CA GLU A 51 5.41 6.71 -2.75
C GLU A 51 4.17 5.89 -3.11
N GLN A 52 3.69 5.95 -4.36
CA GLN A 52 2.57 5.12 -4.80
C GLN A 52 2.90 3.62 -4.73
N GLY A 53 4.15 3.26 -5.04
CA GLY A 53 4.66 1.90 -4.88
C GLY A 53 4.71 1.46 -3.41
N ARG A 54 5.24 2.30 -2.52
CA ARG A 54 5.28 2.02 -1.07
C ARG A 54 3.89 1.85 -0.47
N GLU A 55 2.96 2.72 -0.84
CA GLU A 55 1.57 2.64 -0.41
C GLU A 55 0.91 1.33 -0.89
N LEU A 56 1.12 0.95 -2.15
CA LEU A 56 0.63 -0.33 -2.66
C LEU A 56 1.21 -1.51 -1.86
N GLN A 57 2.52 -1.52 -1.61
CA GLN A 57 3.17 -2.56 -0.81
C GLN A 57 2.60 -2.65 0.60
N ALA A 58 2.50 -1.52 1.31
CA ALA A 58 1.97 -1.46 2.68
C ALA A 58 0.55 -2.04 2.78
N ARG A 59 -0.30 -1.77 1.79
CA ARG A 59 -1.66 -2.32 1.73
C ARG A 59 -1.66 -3.82 1.46
N LEU A 60 -0.81 -4.30 0.55
CA LEU A 60 -0.63 -5.73 0.29
C LEU A 60 -0.14 -6.47 1.55
N GLU A 61 0.78 -5.88 2.32
CA GLU A 61 1.24 -6.43 3.60
C GLU A 61 0.09 -6.62 4.59
N VAL A 62 -0.81 -5.64 4.72
CA VAL A 62 -1.98 -5.73 5.62
C VAL A 62 -2.95 -6.82 5.14
N ILE A 63 -3.22 -6.90 3.83
CA ILE A 63 -4.08 -7.96 3.27
C ILE A 63 -3.48 -9.33 3.56
N LEU A 64 -2.20 -9.54 3.25
CA LEU A 64 -1.50 -10.80 3.47
C LEU A 64 -1.46 -11.18 4.95
N THR A 65 -1.19 -10.23 5.84
CA THR A 65 -1.24 -10.45 7.30
C THR A 65 -2.62 -10.97 7.71
N GLY A 66 -3.67 -10.31 7.23
CA GLY A 66 -5.06 -10.71 7.49
C GLY A 66 -5.37 -12.10 6.96
N LEU A 67 -4.98 -12.43 5.73
CA LEU A 67 -5.22 -13.74 5.12
C LEU A 67 -4.45 -14.87 5.83
N LEU A 68 -3.21 -14.63 6.25
CA LEU A 68 -2.44 -15.60 7.04
C LEU A 68 -3.09 -15.88 8.39
N ARG A 69 -3.47 -14.83 9.10
CA ARG A 69 -4.18 -14.98 10.36
C ARG A 69 -5.54 -15.65 10.17
N TRP A 70 -6.22 -15.34 9.08
CA TRP A 70 -7.48 -16.00 8.72
C TRP A 70 -7.28 -17.50 8.53
N ALA A 71 -6.25 -17.91 7.79
CA ALA A 71 -5.97 -19.33 7.56
C ALA A 71 -5.75 -20.10 8.87
N GLU A 72 -4.93 -19.56 9.78
CA GLU A 72 -4.45 -20.29 10.97
C GLU A 72 -5.29 -20.09 12.25
N GLN A 73 -5.93 -18.93 12.44
CA GLN A 73 -6.68 -18.62 13.67
C GLN A 73 -8.19 -18.78 13.47
N VAL A 74 -8.62 -20.01 13.20
CA VAL A 74 -10.03 -20.38 12.92
C VAL A 74 -11.01 -19.75 13.92
N ASP A 75 -10.73 -19.88 15.21
CA ASP A 75 -11.61 -19.45 16.31
C ASP A 75 -11.75 -17.93 16.45
N LEU A 76 -10.82 -17.17 15.84
CA LEU A 76 -10.76 -15.70 15.94
C LEU A 76 -11.20 -14.98 14.67
N ARG A 77 -11.52 -15.75 13.62
CA ARG A 77 -12.08 -15.21 12.38
C ARG A 77 -13.39 -14.47 12.68
N GLY A 78 -13.45 -13.21 12.30
CA GLY A 78 -14.61 -12.35 12.57
C GLY A 78 -14.81 -11.25 11.53
N HIS A 79 -15.99 -10.62 11.60
CA HIS A 79 -16.39 -9.57 10.66
C HIS A 79 -15.43 -8.38 10.61
N SER A 80 -14.79 -8.01 11.73
CA SER A 80 -13.83 -6.89 11.78
C SER A 80 -12.57 -7.15 10.95
N TRP A 81 -12.05 -8.39 10.98
CA TRP A 81 -10.89 -8.78 10.18
C TRP A 81 -11.25 -8.88 8.71
N ALA A 82 -12.40 -9.48 8.40
CA ALA A 82 -12.92 -9.55 7.05
C ALA A 82 -13.13 -8.15 6.44
N ALA A 83 -13.70 -7.23 7.22
CA ALA A 83 -13.88 -5.84 6.82
C ALA A 83 -12.53 -5.14 6.59
N THR A 84 -11.52 -5.39 7.43
CA THR A 84 -10.18 -4.81 7.24
C THR A 84 -9.55 -5.28 5.94
N ILE A 85 -9.59 -6.58 5.65
CA ILE A 85 -9.07 -7.15 4.39
C ILE A 85 -9.81 -6.54 3.19
N ASP A 86 -11.14 -6.45 3.26
CA ASP A 86 -11.97 -5.90 2.19
C ASP A 86 -11.71 -4.40 1.95
N ILE A 87 -11.58 -3.60 3.02
CA ILE A 87 -11.21 -2.18 2.94
C ILE A 87 -9.85 -2.02 2.25
N GLN A 88 -8.85 -2.84 2.60
CA GLN A 88 -7.54 -2.75 1.98
C GLN A 88 -7.57 -3.16 0.51
N ARG A 89 -8.33 -4.21 0.15
CA ARG A 89 -8.54 -4.60 -1.26
C ARG A 89 -9.16 -3.48 -2.08
N HIS A 90 -10.22 -2.82 -1.57
CA HIS A 90 -10.81 -1.65 -2.22
C HIS A 90 -9.81 -0.50 -2.37
N CYS A 91 -8.98 -0.27 -1.36
CA CYS A 91 -7.94 0.76 -1.45
C CYS A 91 -6.88 0.43 -2.50
N VAL A 92 -6.43 -0.83 -2.59
CA VAL A 92 -5.51 -1.30 -3.64
C VAL A 92 -6.17 -1.15 -5.02
N GLU A 93 -7.42 -1.55 -5.18
CA GLU A 93 -8.13 -1.41 -6.45
C GLU A 93 -8.21 0.05 -6.90
N ARG A 94 -8.55 0.96 -5.99
CA ARG A 94 -8.56 2.41 -6.23
C ARG A 94 -7.18 2.92 -6.63
N LEU A 95 -6.13 2.50 -5.92
CA LEU A 95 -4.75 2.91 -6.20
C LEU A 95 -4.29 2.44 -7.59
N LEU A 96 -4.57 1.19 -7.96
CA LEU A 96 -4.26 0.62 -9.27
C LEU A 96 -5.12 1.20 -10.41
N ARG A 97 -6.28 1.78 -10.09
CA ARG A 97 -7.09 2.54 -11.05
C ARG A 97 -6.51 3.92 -11.33
N GLN A 98 -5.97 4.57 -10.30
CA GLN A 98 -5.30 5.87 -10.43
C GLN A 98 -3.90 5.74 -11.03
N ASN A 99 -3.22 4.61 -10.78
CA ASN A 99 -1.85 4.33 -11.21
C ASN A 99 -1.79 3.01 -12.00
N PRO A 100 -2.34 2.94 -13.22
CA PRO A 100 -2.41 1.69 -13.99
C PRO A 100 -1.04 1.08 -14.31
N SER A 101 0.03 1.89 -14.35
CA SER A 101 1.41 1.45 -14.54
C SER A 101 1.95 0.56 -13.41
N LEU A 102 1.32 0.54 -12.24
CA LEU A 102 1.72 -0.32 -11.12
C LEU A 102 1.20 -1.76 -11.25
N ARG A 103 0.19 -2.01 -12.08
CA ARG A 103 -0.43 -3.34 -12.21
C ARG A 103 0.55 -4.47 -12.54
N PRO A 104 1.50 -4.29 -13.49
CA PRO A 104 2.45 -5.35 -13.81
C PRO A 104 3.40 -5.70 -12.65
N ALA A 105 3.58 -4.79 -11.68
CA ALA A 105 4.45 -5.02 -10.53
C ALA A 105 3.78 -5.81 -9.39
N VAL A 106 2.44 -5.94 -9.40
CA VAL A 106 1.67 -6.57 -8.31
C VAL A 106 2.19 -7.95 -7.92
N PRO A 107 2.47 -8.90 -8.84
CA PRO A 107 2.95 -10.23 -8.45
C PRO A 107 4.27 -10.17 -7.69
N VAL A 108 5.20 -9.33 -8.15
CA VAL A 108 6.51 -9.14 -7.50
C VAL A 108 6.33 -8.47 -6.13
N MET A 109 5.41 -7.50 -6.03
CA MET A 109 5.15 -6.79 -4.79
C MET A 109 4.45 -7.66 -3.74
N VAL A 110 3.56 -8.58 -4.14
CA VAL A 110 2.98 -9.59 -3.24
C VAL A 110 4.08 -10.46 -2.64
N ALA A 111 5.00 -10.96 -3.48
CA ALA A 111 6.13 -11.73 -3.00
C ALA A 111 7.06 -10.93 -2.07
N ALA A 112 7.31 -9.65 -2.39
CA ALA A 112 8.14 -8.76 -1.57
C ALA A 112 7.48 -8.37 -0.24
N ALA A 113 6.15 -8.23 -0.21
CA ALA A 113 5.37 -7.92 0.99
C ALA A 113 5.26 -9.11 1.96
N TYR A 114 5.35 -10.34 1.45
CA TYR A 114 5.08 -11.54 2.23
C TYR A 114 5.95 -11.70 3.50
N PRO A 115 7.28 -11.51 3.48
CA PRO A 115 8.09 -11.67 4.70
C PRO A 115 7.67 -10.73 5.83
N ALA A 116 7.36 -9.47 5.50
CA ALA A 116 6.88 -8.48 6.47
C ALA A 116 5.47 -8.84 6.98
N ALA A 117 4.59 -9.31 6.09
CA ALA A 117 3.26 -9.77 6.45
C ALA A 117 3.29 -11.01 7.36
N LYS A 118 4.16 -11.99 7.08
CA LYS A 118 4.36 -13.18 7.92
C LYS A 118 4.88 -12.78 9.30
N ALA A 119 5.91 -11.94 9.36
CA ALA A 119 6.44 -11.46 10.64
C ALA A 119 5.35 -10.75 11.48
N ARG A 120 4.51 -9.93 10.84
CA ARG A 120 3.36 -9.29 11.51
C ARG A 120 2.30 -10.31 11.93
N ALA A 121 1.99 -11.30 11.11
CA ALA A 121 1.04 -12.36 11.45
C ALA A 121 1.51 -13.18 12.65
N VAL A 122 2.80 -13.52 12.74
CA VAL A 122 3.41 -14.18 13.92
C VAL A 122 3.18 -13.35 15.18
N LEU A 123 3.51 -12.06 15.14
CA LEU A 123 3.32 -11.15 16.28
C LEU A 123 1.86 -10.99 16.70
N GLU A 124 0.94 -10.89 15.74
CA GLU A 124 -0.50 -10.65 16.00
C GLU A 124 -1.30 -11.92 16.30
N SER A 125 -0.74 -13.10 16.03
CA SER A 125 -1.36 -14.41 16.26
C SER A 125 -0.87 -15.10 17.52
N ALA A 126 0.31 -14.72 18.02
CA ALA A 126 1.05 -15.47 19.03
C ALA A 126 1.33 -16.94 18.64
N LEU A 127 1.26 -17.27 17.35
CA LEU A 127 1.70 -18.56 16.79
C LEU A 127 3.20 -18.53 16.51
N PHE A 128 3.80 -19.70 16.33
CA PHE A 128 5.21 -19.81 15.95
C PHE A 128 5.41 -19.47 14.48
N ASP A 129 6.61 -19.04 14.10
CA ASP A 129 6.96 -18.75 12.70
C ASP A 129 6.69 -19.94 11.78
N ASP A 130 6.97 -21.15 12.26
CA ASP A 130 6.78 -22.42 11.56
C ASP A 130 5.29 -22.79 11.33
N SER A 131 4.36 -22.08 11.98
CA SER A 131 2.93 -22.19 11.67
C SER A 131 2.57 -21.55 10.33
N PHE A 132 3.47 -20.77 9.73
CA PHE A 132 3.27 -20.13 8.43
C PHE A 132 4.29 -20.61 7.41
N SER A 133 3.88 -20.75 6.16
CA SER A 133 4.74 -21.22 5.07
C SER A 133 6.01 -20.39 4.87
N GLY A 134 7.06 -20.97 4.27
CA GLY A 134 8.29 -20.24 3.95
C GLY A 134 8.13 -19.25 2.78
N SER A 135 7.13 -19.48 1.93
CA SER A 135 6.77 -18.65 0.78
C SER A 135 5.30 -18.28 0.83
N CYS A 136 4.91 -17.22 0.13
CA CYS A 136 3.51 -16.80 0.05
C CYS A 136 2.63 -17.95 -0.49
N PRO A 137 1.60 -18.40 0.28
CA PRO A 137 0.72 -19.47 -0.16
C PRO A 137 -0.40 -18.96 -1.08
N PHE A 138 -0.52 -17.63 -1.24
CA PHE A 138 -1.56 -16.98 -2.02
C PHE A 138 -1.00 -16.40 -3.31
N THR A 139 -1.76 -16.57 -4.39
CA THR A 139 -1.57 -15.87 -5.67
C THR A 139 -2.00 -14.41 -5.56
N GLU A 140 -1.51 -13.56 -6.46
CA GLU A 140 -1.94 -12.15 -6.55
C GLU A 140 -3.45 -12.02 -6.76
N ASP A 141 -4.04 -12.93 -7.55
CA ASP A 141 -5.48 -12.96 -7.77
C ASP A 141 -6.22 -13.26 -6.46
N GLU A 142 -5.73 -14.19 -5.64
CA GLU A 142 -6.31 -14.49 -4.32
C GLU A 142 -6.19 -13.32 -3.35
N VAL A 143 -5.02 -12.67 -3.33
CA VAL A 143 -4.78 -11.49 -2.49
C VAL A 143 -5.76 -10.37 -2.85
N LEU A 144 -6.01 -10.13 -4.14
CA LEU A 144 -6.86 -9.03 -4.59
C LEU A 144 -8.36 -9.36 -4.70
N ARG A 145 -8.73 -10.64 -4.80
CA ARG A 145 -10.12 -11.05 -5.02
C ARG A 145 -11.01 -10.74 -3.83
N GLY A 146 -11.99 -9.86 -4.03
CA GLY A 146 -13.04 -9.58 -3.06
C GLY A 146 -13.78 -10.85 -2.63
N GLY A 147 -14.03 -10.99 -1.33
CA GLY A 147 -14.69 -12.15 -0.74
C GLY A 147 -13.88 -13.44 -0.69
N PHE A 148 -12.63 -13.46 -1.17
CA PHE A 148 -11.75 -14.60 -0.95
C PHE A 148 -11.20 -14.59 0.47
N PHE A 149 -11.38 -15.71 1.16
CA PHE A 149 -10.79 -16.02 2.46
C PHE A 149 -10.29 -17.47 2.45
N PRO A 150 -9.07 -17.75 2.94
CA PRO A 150 -8.52 -19.10 2.89
C PRO A 150 -9.19 -20.00 3.92
N ASP A 151 -9.56 -21.21 3.48
CA ASP A 151 -10.08 -22.26 4.34
C ASP A 151 -9.27 -23.55 4.11
N PRO A 152 -8.04 -23.64 4.66
CA PRO A 152 -7.21 -24.82 4.48
C PRO A 152 -7.76 -26.06 5.20
N TYR A 153 -8.67 -25.90 6.16
CA TYR A 153 -9.19 -26.97 7.01
C TYR A 153 -10.62 -27.40 6.66
N GLY A 154 -11.30 -26.70 5.75
CA GLY A 154 -12.69 -26.98 5.33
C GLY A 154 -13.74 -26.64 6.40
N ASP A 155 -13.42 -25.73 7.31
CA ASP A 155 -14.24 -25.38 8.48
C ASP A 155 -15.22 -24.23 8.23
N ASP A 156 -15.07 -23.48 7.12
CA ASP A 156 -15.95 -22.36 6.75
C ASP A 156 -17.26 -22.81 6.10
N VAL A 157 -17.49 -24.12 5.93
CA VAL A 157 -18.78 -24.70 5.46
C VAL A 157 -19.96 -24.19 6.29
N ILE A 158 -19.74 -23.90 7.58
CA ILE A 158 -20.77 -23.39 8.51
C ILE A 158 -21.23 -21.97 8.15
N ARG A 159 -20.36 -21.15 7.55
CA ARG A 159 -20.67 -19.73 7.29
C ARG A 159 -21.56 -19.55 6.05
N GLY A 160 -21.46 -20.46 5.08
CA GLY A 160 -22.20 -20.42 3.82
C GLY A 160 -21.66 -19.37 2.84
N GLU A 161 -22.14 -19.40 1.60
CA GLU A 161 -21.71 -18.43 0.57
C GLU A 161 -22.08 -16.99 0.93
N GLY A 162 -21.13 -16.06 0.76
CA GLY A 162 -21.38 -14.64 0.94
C GLY A 162 -21.63 -14.22 2.40
N TRP A 163 -21.19 -15.00 3.37
CA TRP A 163 -21.32 -14.70 4.81
C TRP A 163 -20.70 -13.35 5.21
N TRP A 164 -19.71 -12.88 4.44
CA TRP A 164 -19.04 -11.59 4.61
C TRP A 164 -19.84 -10.41 4.04
N LYS A 165 -20.88 -10.67 3.23
CA LYS A 165 -21.77 -9.62 2.73
C LYS A 165 -22.64 -9.16 3.89
N HIS A 166 -22.62 -7.86 4.19
CA HIS A 166 -23.59 -7.27 5.12
C HIS A 166 -25.00 -7.64 4.63
N ARG A 167 -25.74 -8.42 5.42
CA ARG A 167 -27.19 -8.54 5.23
C ARG A 167 -27.77 -7.17 5.59
N ALA A 168 -28.30 -6.49 4.58
CA ALA A 168 -29.09 -5.26 4.75
C ALA A 168 -30.38 -5.55 5.51
#